data_AF-A0A2G5EA76-F1
#
_entry.id   AF-A0A2G5EA76-F1
#
_cell.length_a   1.000
_cell.length_b   1.000
_cell.length_c   1.000
_cell.angle_alpha   90.00
_cell.angle_beta   90.00
_cell.angle_gamma   90.00
#
_symmetry.space_group_name_H-M   'P 1'
#
loop_
_entity.id
_entity.type
_entity.pdbx_description
1 polymer ?
#
loop_
_entity_poly.entity_id
_entity_poly.type
_entity_poly.pdbx_seq_one_letter_code
_entity_poly.pdbx_strand_id
1 'polypeptide(L)'
;MDTQLVYKHYATLYFVFVFDSSENELAMLDLIQVFVETLDKCFRNVCELDIVFNFSKMHMVLNEIIFGGQVLETSSSEVMKAVEEITKLEKASNAISLVPKSVSSWQS
;
A
#
# COMPACT_ATOMS: atom_id res chain seq x y z
N MET A 1 17.83 -11.33 -19.37
CA MET A 1 16.88 -10.24 -19.16
C MET A 1 17.65 -9.20 -18.39
N ASP A 2 17.87 -8.07 -19.02
CA ASP A 2 18.63 -6.98 -18.41
C ASP A 2 17.65 -6.17 -17.56
N THR A 3 17.94 -6.07 -16.27
CA THR A 3 17.16 -5.27 -15.34
C THR A 3 17.82 -3.91 -15.14
N GLN A 4 16.99 -2.90 -14.96
CA GLN A 4 17.41 -1.55 -14.62
C GLN A 4 16.79 -1.17 -13.28
N LEU A 5 17.35 -0.13 -12.65
CA LEU A 5 16.79 0.44 -11.44
C LEU A 5 16.75 1.96 -11.52
N VAL A 6 15.75 2.53 -10.89
CA VAL A 6 15.68 3.97 -10.59
C VAL A 6 15.54 4.13 -9.10
N TYR A 7 16.07 5.24 -8.59
CA TYR A 7 15.89 5.57 -7.19
C TYR A 7 15.69 7.07 -7.00
N LYS A 8 15.00 7.42 -5.92
CA LYS A 8 14.81 8.80 -5.49
C LYS A 8 14.94 8.92 -3.98
N HIS A 9 15.60 9.98 -3.56
CA HIS A 9 15.85 10.28 -2.15
C HIS A 9 14.83 11.30 -1.63
N TYR A 10 14.13 10.96 -0.55
CA TYR A 10 13.18 11.84 0.15
C TYR A 10 13.54 11.87 1.63
N ALA A 11 13.92 13.04 2.14
CA ALA A 11 14.40 13.25 3.51
C ALA A 11 15.55 12.32 3.88
N THR A 12 15.25 11.22 4.57
CA THR A 12 16.19 10.19 5.07
C THR A 12 16.01 8.83 4.37
N LEU A 13 15.05 8.73 3.45
CA LEU A 13 14.65 7.49 2.79
C LEU A 13 15.08 7.45 1.32
N TYR A 14 15.50 6.26 0.88
CA TYR A 14 15.70 5.93 -0.53
C TYR A 14 14.58 5.02 -1.01
N PHE A 15 13.87 5.45 -2.05
CA PHE A 15 12.88 4.64 -2.75
C PHE A 15 13.53 4.11 -4.02
N VAL A 16 13.53 2.79 -4.20
CA VAL A 16 14.25 2.11 -5.30
C VAL A 16 13.29 1.15 -6.00
N PHE A 17 13.07 1.35 -7.29
CA PHE A 17 12.30 0.43 -8.14
C PHE A 17 13.24 -0.28 -9.11
N VAL A 18 13.05 -1.59 -9.27
CA VAL A 18 13.77 -2.44 -10.22
C VAL A 18 12.77 -2.90 -11.28
N PHE A 19 13.14 -2.75 -12.55
CA PHE A 19 12.25 -2.98 -13.69
C PHE A 19 13.03 -3.58 -14.87
N ASP A 20 12.32 -4.06 -15.89
CA ASP A 20 12.94 -4.59 -17.11
C ASP A 20 13.41 -3.45 -18.02
N SER A 21 14.54 -3.63 -18.71
CA SER A 21 15.09 -2.64 -19.65
C SER A 21 14.14 -2.14 -20.77
N SER A 22 13.01 -2.82 -20.99
CA SER A 22 11.95 -2.41 -21.91
C SER A 22 11.05 -1.29 -21.36
N GLU A 23 11.02 -1.05 -20.06
CA GLU A 23 10.21 -0.01 -19.43
C GLU A 23 10.88 1.37 -19.50
N ASN A 24 10.06 2.42 -19.43
CA ASN A 24 10.56 3.79 -19.46
C ASN A 24 11.06 4.26 -18.09
N GLU A 25 12.33 4.68 -18.01
CA GLU A 25 12.96 5.15 -16.77
C GLU A 25 12.23 6.33 -16.12
N LEU A 26 11.78 7.32 -16.91
CA LEU A 26 11.04 8.48 -16.40
C LEU A 26 9.67 8.07 -15.86
N ALA A 27 8.99 7.14 -16.52
CA ALA A 27 7.72 6.60 -16.03
C ALA A 27 7.89 5.88 -14.67
N MET A 28 9.00 5.16 -14.48
CA MET A 28 9.31 4.52 -13.19
C MET A 28 9.64 5.55 -12.09
N LEU A 29 10.33 6.63 -12.44
CA LEU A 29 10.57 7.76 -11.52
C LEU A 29 9.27 8.48 -11.14
N ASP A 30 8.35 8.67 -12.08
CA ASP A 30 7.02 9.23 -11.83
C ASP A 30 6.18 8.30 -10.95
N LEU A 31 6.31 6.98 -11.11
CA LEU A 31 5.64 6.01 -10.25
C LEU A 31 6.15 6.06 -8.80
N ILE A 32 7.46 6.27 -8.60
CA ILE A 32 8.01 6.54 -7.26
C ILE A 32 7.38 7.82 -6.67
N GLN A 33 7.22 8.88 -7.48
CA GLN A 33 6.58 10.12 -7.03
C GLN A 33 5.13 9.87 -6.61
N VAL A 34 4.34 9.16 -7.41
CA VAL A 34 2.95 8.79 -7.09
C VAL A 34 2.88 8.00 -5.79
N PHE A 35 3.79 7.03 -5.58
CA PHE A 35 3.83 6.26 -4.35
C PHE A 35 4.11 7.13 -3.13
N VAL A 36 5.13 7.98 -3.19
CA VAL A 36 5.52 8.87 -2.07
C VAL A 36 4.42 9.89 -1.77
N GLU A 37 3.80 10.49 -2.78
CA GLU A 37 2.67 11.42 -2.58
C GLU A 37 1.46 10.73 -1.97
N THR A 38 1.20 9.49 -2.36
CA THR A 38 0.09 8.70 -1.80
C THR A 38 0.36 8.36 -0.34
N LEU A 39 1.61 8.00 0.01
CA LEU A 39 2.01 7.81 1.41
C LEU A 39 1.85 9.09 2.21
N ASP A 40 2.30 10.23 1.68
CA ASP A 40 2.19 11.53 2.38
C ASP A 40 0.73 11.89 2.70
N LYS A 41 -0.19 11.69 1.74
CA LYS A 41 -1.63 11.89 1.96
C LYS A 41 -2.23 10.85 2.93
N CYS A 42 -1.80 9.59 2.84
CA CYS A 42 -2.28 8.49 3.67
C CYS A 42 -1.89 8.62 5.15
N PHE A 43 -0.74 9.21 5.44
CA PHE A 43 -0.22 9.44 6.80
C PHE A 43 -0.36 10.89 7.29
N ARG A 44 -0.75 11.84 6.42
CA ARG A 44 -0.88 13.28 6.70
C ARG A 44 0.44 13.89 7.18
N ASN A 45 1.36 14.09 6.25
CA ASN A 45 2.76 14.50 6.49
C ASN A 45 3.60 13.33 7.01
N VAL A 46 3.85 12.38 6.11
CA VAL A 46 4.54 11.12 6.45
C VAL A 46 5.99 11.37 6.90
N CYS A 47 6.43 10.66 7.94
CA CYS A 47 7.84 10.53 8.28
C CYS A 47 8.30 9.06 8.19
N GLU A 48 9.61 8.85 8.24
CA GLU A 48 10.21 7.51 8.18
C GLU A 48 9.70 6.56 9.28
N LEU A 49 9.44 7.08 10.49
CA LEU A 49 8.93 6.29 11.60
C LEU A 49 7.49 5.83 11.34
N ASP A 50 6.66 6.64 10.68
CA ASP A 50 5.29 6.25 10.33
C ASP A 50 5.29 5.02 9.43
N ILE A 51 6.22 4.96 8.47
CA ILE A 51 6.39 3.83 7.55
C ILE A 51 6.89 2.59 8.31
N VAL A 52 7.88 2.74 9.20
CA VAL A 52 8.42 1.64 10.01
C VAL A 52 7.36 1.04 10.92
N PHE A 53 6.60 1.87 11.63
CA PHE A 53 5.57 1.39 12.56
C PHE A 53 4.30 0.89 11.86
N ASN A 54 4.01 1.37 10.65
CA ASN A 54 2.80 1.01 9.90
C ASN A 54 3.12 0.33 8.56
N PHE A 55 4.12 -0.54 8.53
CA PHE A 55 4.57 -1.21 7.31
C PHE A 55 3.43 -1.96 6.58
N SER A 56 2.51 -2.58 7.31
CA SER A 56 1.34 -3.25 6.70
C SER A 56 0.48 -2.28 5.89
N LYS A 57 0.23 -1.08 6.41
CA LYS A 57 -0.55 -0.04 5.69
C LYS A 57 0.20 0.48 4.47
N MET A 58 1.51 0.68 4.58
CA MET A 58 2.36 1.04 3.44
C MET A 58 2.31 -0.03 2.35
N HIS A 59 2.38 -1.31 2.72
CA HIS A 59 2.29 -2.42 1.77
C HIS A 59 0.92 -2.51 1.10
N MET A 60 -0.16 -2.19 1.81
CA MET A 60 -1.50 -2.06 1.20
C MET A 60 -1.52 -0.94 0.15
N VAL A 61 -0.98 0.24 0.47
CA VAL A 61 -0.86 1.34 -0.50
C VAL A 61 -0.06 0.90 -1.73
N LEU A 62 1.07 0.22 -1.54
CA LEU A 62 1.90 -0.27 -2.64
C LEU A 62 1.15 -1.28 -3.51
N ASN A 63 0.41 -2.22 -2.91
CA ASN A 63 -0.35 -3.23 -3.65
C ASN A 63 -1.46 -2.64 -4.52
N GLU A 64 -2.08 -1.54 -4.09
CA GLU A 64 -3.09 -0.84 -4.90
C GLU A 64 -2.46 -0.07 -6.07
N ILE A 65 -1.18 0.33 -5.96
CA ILE A 65 -0.46 1.01 -7.04
C ILE A 65 0.15 -0.02 -8.01
N ILE A 66 0.76 -1.09 -7.49
CA ILE A 66 1.49 -2.09 -8.26
C ILE A 66 1.14 -3.49 -7.75
N PHE A 67 0.71 -4.37 -8.65
CA PHE A 67 0.47 -5.76 -8.32
C PHE A 67 0.94 -6.68 -9.45
N GLY A 68 1.63 -7.76 -9.09
CA GLY A 68 2.13 -8.73 -10.08
C GLY A 68 3.12 -8.14 -11.10
N GLY A 69 3.80 -7.04 -10.76
CA GLY A 69 4.70 -6.33 -11.67
C GLY A 69 3.99 -5.39 -12.65
N GLN A 70 2.67 -5.18 -12.51
CA GLN A 70 1.90 -4.25 -13.32
C GLN A 70 1.43 -3.06 -12.47
N VAL A 71 1.40 -1.89 -13.08
CA VAL A 71 0.78 -0.70 -12.49
C VAL A 71 -0.73 -0.83 -12.57
N LEU A 72 -1.42 -0.71 -11.43
CA LEU A 72 -2.87 -0.81 -11.33
C LEU A 72 -3.53 0.56 -11.29
N GLU A 73 -3.08 1.42 -10.37
CA GLU A 73 -3.67 2.73 -10.13
C GLU A 73 -2.59 3.77 -9.85
N THR A 74 -2.76 4.96 -10.41
CA THR A 74 -1.83 6.09 -10.23
C THR A 74 -2.51 7.30 -9.57
N SER A 75 -3.84 7.29 -9.50
CA SER A 75 -4.60 8.28 -8.76
C SER A 75 -4.51 8.02 -7.26
N SER A 76 -3.73 8.84 -6.56
CA SER A 76 -3.64 8.80 -5.10
C SER A 76 -5.01 8.84 -4.38
N SER A 77 -6.03 9.49 -4.95
CA SER A 77 -7.37 9.52 -4.35
C SER A 77 -8.08 8.17 -4.44
N GLU A 78 -7.98 7.47 -5.57
CA GLU A 78 -8.58 6.15 -5.75
C GLU A 78 -7.84 5.10 -4.91
N VAL A 79 -6.50 5.16 -4.87
CA VAL A 79 -5.69 4.29 -4.00
C VAL A 79 -6.10 4.46 -2.53
N MET A 80 -6.22 5.70 -2.05
CA MET A 80 -6.62 5.96 -0.66
C MET A 80 -8.02 5.40 -0.36
N LYS A 81 -8.97 5.59 -1.29
CA LYS A 81 -10.33 5.07 -1.13
C LYS A 81 -10.33 3.54 -1.02
N ALA A 82 -9.58 2.85 -1.89
CA ALA A 82 -9.44 1.39 -1.85
C ALA A 82 -8.81 0.92 -0.53
N VAL A 83 -7.70 1.55 -0.09
CA VAL A 83 -7.05 1.22 1.19
C VAL A 83 -7.98 1.42 2.39
N GLU A 84 -8.80 2.47 2.40
CA GLU A 84 -9.80 2.68 3.44
C GLU A 84 -10.91 1.62 3.44
N GLU A 85 -11.38 1.22 2.27
CA GLU A 85 -12.38 0.15 2.13
C GLU A 85 -11.83 -1.19 2.64
N ILE A 86 -10.59 -1.56 2.27
CA ILE A 86 -9.93 -2.77 2.76
C ILE A 86 -9.77 -2.72 4.29
N THR A 87 -9.31 -1.59 4.83
CA THR A 87 -9.15 -1.41 6.28
C THR A 87 -10.48 -1.56 7.04
N LYS A 88 -11.60 -1.09 6.46
CA LYS A 88 -12.94 -1.25 7.04
C LYS A 88 -13.36 -2.73 7.06
N LEU A 89 -13.11 -3.46 5.96
CA LEU A 89 -13.43 -4.88 5.85
C LEU A 89 -12.61 -5.74 6.81
N GLU A 90 -11.31 -5.46 6.95
CA GLU A 90 -10.44 -6.17 7.92
C GLU A 90 -10.94 -5.99 9.36
N LYS A 91 -11.33 -4.77 9.74
CA LYS A 91 -11.90 -4.49 11.05
C LYS A 91 -13.22 -5.22 11.28
N ALA A 92 -14.09 -5.27 10.27
CA ALA A 92 -15.35 -6.00 10.35
C ALA A 92 -15.12 -7.53 10.50
N SER A 93 -14.18 -8.08 9.74
CA SER A 93 -13.78 -9.50 9.83
C SER A 93 -13.26 -9.86 11.22
N ASN A 94 -12.38 -9.02 11.78
CA ASN A 94 -11.84 -9.21 13.13
C ASN A 94 -12.90 -9.07 14.23
N ALA A 95 -13.93 -8.25 14.04
CA ALA A 95 -15.05 -8.15 14.98
C ALA A 95 -15.94 -9.41 14.97
N ILE A 96 -16.12 -10.05 13.80
CA ILE A 96 -16.92 -11.28 13.66
C ILE A 96 -16.23 -12.47 14.34
N SER A 97 -14.90 -12.57 14.28
CA SER A 97 -14.16 -13.68 14.90
C SER A 97 -14.15 -13.64 16.43
N LEU A 98 -14.42 -12.48 17.05
CA LEU A 98 -14.47 -12.27 18.50
C LEU A 98 -15.84 -12.56 19.13
N VAL A 99 -16.90 -12.80 18.35
CA VAL A 99 -18.20 -13.24 18.90
C VAL A 99 -18.07 -14.70 19.36
N PRO A 100 -18.15 -15.02 20.66
CA PRO A 100 -18.02 -16.40 21.12
C PRO A 100 -19.20 -17.22 20.58
N LYS A 101 -18.94 -18.45 20.12
CA LYS A 101 -19.98 -19.47 19.86
C LYS A 101 -20.65 -19.97 21.16
N SER A 102 -21.05 -19.07 22.05
CA SER A 102 -21.82 -19.41 23.24
C SER A 102 -23.27 -19.02 23.03
N VAL A 103 -24.15 -20.00 23.29
CA VAL A 103 -25.63 -19.94 23.34
C VAL A 103 -26.35 -20.30 22.03
N SER A 104 -26.36 -21.60 21.69
CA SER A 104 -27.50 -22.21 20.98
C SER A 104 -27.63 -23.72 21.26
N SER A 105 -27.54 -24.14 22.54
CA SER A 105 -27.79 -25.53 22.93
C SER A 105 -28.64 -25.65 24.19
N TRP A 106 -29.78 -24.95 24.23
CA TRP A 106 -30.86 -25.24 25.18
C TRP A 106 -32.19 -24.96 24.51
N GLN A 107 -32.68 -25.93 23.73
CA GLN A 107 -34.11 -26.14 23.44
C GLN A 107 -34.24 -27.42 22.62
N SER A 108 -34.38 -28.54 23.32
CA SER A 108 -35.27 -29.69 23.03
C SER A 108 -35.13 -30.72 24.14
#